data_AF-A0A535FE56-F1
#
_entry.id   AF-A0A535FE56-F1
#
_cell.length_a   1.000
_cell.length_b   1.000
_cell.length_c   1.000
_cell.angle_alpha   90.00
_cell.angle_beta   90.00
_cell.angle_gamma   90.00
#
_symmetry.space_group_name_H-M   'P 1'
#
loop_
_entity.id
_entity.type
_entity.pdbx_description
1 polymer ?
#
loop_
_entity_poly.entity_id
_entity_poly.type
_entity_poly.pdbx_seq_one_letter_code
_entity_poly.pdbx_strand_id
1 'polypeptide(L)'
;MGISNPPGVIYILLLPALFSANPVWAAVQQGLFTTVAVLLTYFFVRRYYGRLAGIVAALLYATAASTIHYGRFIWQQNMMSPFVVLFMFTLFWGVVDRRRGWLAPAVLLLGLLVQLHESTALLVVPLLVAIALAAKTIRRRDLALSAILLFIIYAPYLLWEIHTNFADVHTLLAPAKVHLSNNHAIISSQAIDFYRLFLSPYGQQPTIPGSVINKVIPWISRLRAIMLLLVLCGAATAILLLLRPPARGTVKNKEDEESSRRGGIRRWWTNFRATPAAGGLLLLLIWQIVPLLVLSRPTIILQPHYLI
;
A
#
# COMPACT_ATOMS: atom_id res chain seq x y z
N MET A 1 7.86 16.83 11.60
CA MET A 1 9.03 17.25 10.80
C MET A 1 9.08 18.76 10.56
N GLY A 2 8.28 19.61 11.22
CA GLY A 2 8.24 21.06 10.91
C GLY A 2 7.62 21.40 9.55
N ILE A 3 7.49 20.42 8.67
CA ILE A 3 6.85 20.48 7.35
C ILE A 3 5.33 20.58 7.50
N SER A 4 4.72 21.42 6.67
CA SER A 4 3.28 21.57 6.56
C SER A 4 2.69 20.42 5.75
N ASN A 5 1.63 19.78 6.25
CA ASN A 5 0.93 18.76 5.47
C ASN A 5 0.18 19.41 4.29
N PRO A 6 0.23 18.84 3.09
CA PRO A 6 -0.63 19.28 1.99
C PRO A 6 -2.13 19.18 2.35
N PRO A 7 -3.00 19.96 1.70
CA PRO A 7 -4.38 20.20 2.14
C PRO A 7 -5.37 19.03 1.92
N GLY A 8 -4.92 17.88 1.41
CA GLY A 8 -5.79 16.75 1.04
C GLY A 8 -6.75 16.31 2.15
N VAL A 9 -6.26 16.24 3.40
CA VAL A 9 -7.09 15.91 4.58
C VAL A 9 -8.21 16.92 4.77
N ILE A 10 -7.90 18.21 4.64
CA ILE A 10 -8.86 19.30 4.80
C ILE A 10 -9.95 19.19 3.73
N TYR A 11 -9.57 18.96 2.47
CA TYR A 11 -10.56 18.82 1.39
C TYR A 11 -11.51 17.64 1.57
N ILE A 12 -11.01 16.53 2.12
CA ILE A 12 -11.85 15.37 2.41
C ILE A 12 -12.77 15.65 3.62
N LEU A 13 -12.29 16.36 4.64
CA LEU A 13 -13.09 16.75 5.80
C LEU A 13 -14.09 17.87 5.51
N LEU A 14 -13.93 18.61 4.40
CA LEU A 14 -14.94 19.58 3.96
C LEU A 14 -16.26 18.89 3.62
N LEU A 15 -16.26 17.66 3.09
CA LEU A 15 -17.49 16.95 2.72
C LEU A 15 -18.52 16.86 3.86
N PRO A 16 -18.19 16.36 5.07
CA PRO A 16 -19.15 16.37 6.19
C PRO A 16 -19.39 17.78 6.73
N ALA A 17 -18.39 18.67 6.67
CA ALA A 17 -18.50 20.05 7.15
C ALA A 17 -19.50 20.89 6.32
N LEU A 18 -19.71 20.54 5.05
CA LEU A 18 -20.74 21.17 4.19
C LEU A 18 -22.16 20.98 4.74
N PHE A 19 -22.41 19.91 5.51
CA PHE A 19 -23.73 19.59 6.04
C PHE A 19 -23.87 19.90 7.53
N SER A 20 -22.78 19.87 8.29
CA SER A 20 -22.81 20.10 9.74
C SER A 20 -21.45 20.47 10.33
N ALA A 21 -21.45 21.42 11.26
CA ALA A 21 -20.27 21.74 12.08
C ALA A 21 -19.99 20.69 13.19
N ASN A 22 -20.88 19.71 13.39
CA ASN A 22 -20.70 18.69 14.41
C ASN A 22 -19.61 17.68 13.96
N PRO A 23 -18.49 17.54 14.70
CA PRO A 23 -17.38 16.68 14.31
C PRO A 23 -17.74 15.19 14.24
N VAL A 24 -18.86 14.77 14.85
CA VAL A 24 -19.37 13.40 14.74
C VAL A 24 -19.52 12.97 13.28
N TRP A 25 -19.90 13.87 12.37
CA TRP A 25 -20.06 13.52 10.95
C TRP A 25 -18.73 13.18 10.25
N ALA A 26 -17.62 13.78 10.69
CA ALA A 26 -16.29 13.39 10.23
C ALA A 26 -15.89 12.00 10.75
N ALA A 27 -16.28 11.64 11.98
CA ALA A 27 -16.08 10.28 12.50
C ALA A 27 -16.95 9.25 11.75
N VAL A 28 -18.20 9.61 11.40
CA VAL A 28 -19.08 8.78 10.56
C VAL A 28 -18.47 8.58 9.17
N GLN A 29 -17.96 9.64 8.53
CA GLN A 29 -17.23 9.54 7.26
C GLN A 29 -16.04 8.57 7.37
N GLN A 30 -15.28 8.66 8.45
CA GLN A 30 -14.14 7.76 8.68
C GLN A 30 -14.57 6.29 8.80
N GLY A 31 -15.66 6.02 9.53
CA GLY A 31 -16.26 4.69 9.59
C GLY A 31 -16.67 4.20 8.20
N LEU A 32 -17.32 5.06 7.42
CA LEU A 32 -17.76 4.75 6.05
C LEU A 32 -16.58 4.44 5.12
N PHE A 33 -15.48 5.20 5.18
CA PHE A 33 -14.28 4.91 4.39
C PHE A 33 -13.68 3.54 4.70
N THR A 34 -13.66 3.17 5.98
CA THR A 34 -13.19 1.85 6.40
C THR A 34 -14.10 0.74 5.87
N THR A 35 -15.43 0.93 5.93
CA THR A 35 -16.41 0.00 5.34
C THR A 35 -16.29 -0.10 3.82
N VAL A 36 -16.09 1.03 3.13
CA VAL A 36 -15.88 1.05 1.67
C VAL A 36 -14.59 0.32 1.31
N ALA A 37 -13.51 0.46 2.09
CA ALA A 37 -12.26 -0.27 1.85
C ALA A 37 -12.46 -1.80 1.93
N VAL A 38 -13.29 -2.29 2.85
CA VAL A 38 -13.66 -3.72 2.94
C VAL A 38 -14.40 -4.17 1.67
N LEU A 39 -15.39 -3.40 1.21
CA LEU A 39 -16.14 -3.72 -0.01
C LEU A 39 -15.22 -3.70 -1.26
N LEU A 40 -14.37 -2.68 -1.38
CA LEU A 40 -13.40 -2.59 -2.47
C LEU A 40 -12.44 -3.77 -2.44
N THR A 41 -12.01 -4.22 -1.26
CA THR A 41 -11.14 -5.39 -1.10
C THR A 41 -11.83 -6.67 -1.59
N TYR A 42 -13.11 -6.88 -1.26
CA TYR A 42 -13.90 -7.97 -1.82
C TYR A 42 -13.89 -7.94 -3.36
N PHE A 43 -14.23 -6.79 -3.96
CA PHE A 43 -14.30 -6.68 -5.41
C PHE A 43 -12.95 -6.85 -6.09
N PHE A 44 -11.88 -6.31 -5.49
CA PHE A 44 -10.51 -6.44 -5.98
C PHE A 44 -10.09 -7.91 -6.03
N VAL A 45 -10.15 -8.58 -4.88
CA VAL A 45 -9.67 -9.95 -4.76
C VAL A 45 -10.59 -10.90 -5.54
N ARG A 46 -11.91 -10.69 -5.53
CA ARG A 46 -12.85 -11.47 -6.34
C ARG A 46 -12.51 -11.41 -7.82
N ARG A 47 -12.19 -10.23 -8.34
CA ARG A 47 -11.91 -10.02 -9.77
C ARG A 47 -10.68 -10.79 -10.24
N TYR A 48 -9.62 -10.84 -9.43
CA TYR A 48 -8.32 -11.40 -9.85
C TYR A 48 -8.02 -12.79 -9.30
N TYR A 49 -8.66 -13.19 -8.19
CA TYR A 49 -8.36 -14.42 -7.46
C TYR A 49 -9.60 -15.26 -7.13
N GLY A 50 -10.79 -14.83 -7.56
CA GLY A 50 -12.03 -15.59 -7.45
C GLY A 50 -12.86 -15.31 -6.20
N ARG A 51 -14.12 -15.78 -6.21
CA ARG A 51 -15.15 -15.42 -5.20
C ARG A 51 -14.75 -15.79 -3.77
N LEU A 52 -14.24 -17.01 -3.55
CA LEU A 52 -13.87 -17.47 -2.21
C LEU A 52 -12.75 -16.61 -1.61
N ALA A 53 -11.68 -16.36 -2.38
CA ALA A 53 -10.59 -15.49 -1.96
C ALA A 53 -11.09 -14.08 -1.62
N GLY A 54 -12.01 -13.54 -2.43
CA GLY A 54 -12.65 -12.24 -2.16
C GLY A 54 -13.39 -12.21 -0.83
N ILE A 55 -14.22 -13.21 -0.55
CA ILE A 55 -14.98 -13.31 0.70
C ILE A 55 -14.01 -13.40 1.89
N VAL A 56 -13.02 -14.29 1.81
CA VAL A 56 -12.04 -14.49 2.89
C VAL A 56 -11.25 -13.21 3.17
N ALA A 57 -10.73 -12.55 2.13
CA ALA A 57 -9.96 -11.31 2.28
C ALA A 57 -10.81 -10.18 2.90
N ALA A 58 -12.06 -10.02 2.45
CA ALA A 58 -12.95 -9.00 3.00
C ALA A 58 -13.34 -9.28 4.45
N LEU A 59 -13.60 -10.54 4.82
CA LEU A 59 -13.90 -10.92 6.21
C LEU A 59 -12.70 -10.68 7.13
N LEU A 60 -11.50 -11.07 6.70
CA LEU A 60 -10.26 -10.81 7.44
C LEU A 60 -10.03 -9.30 7.63
N TYR A 61 -10.28 -8.48 6.60
CA TYR A 61 -10.15 -7.03 6.72
C TYR A 61 -11.22 -6.44 7.64
N ALA A 62 -12.49 -6.84 7.48
CA ALA A 62 -13.62 -6.35 8.28
C ALA A 62 -13.48 -6.65 9.77
N THR A 63 -12.81 -7.75 10.13
CA THR A 63 -12.68 -8.22 11.52
C THR A 63 -11.31 -7.92 12.14
N ALA A 64 -10.38 -7.34 11.38
CA ALA A 64 -9.06 -7.01 11.89
C ALA A 64 -9.16 -5.93 13.00
N ALA A 65 -8.51 -6.20 14.14
CA ALA A 65 -8.56 -5.33 15.31
C ALA A 65 -8.00 -3.92 15.02
N SER A 66 -6.95 -3.84 14.20
CA SER A 66 -6.37 -2.57 13.74
C SER A 66 -7.39 -1.78 12.91
N THR A 67 -8.02 -2.41 11.92
CA THR A 67 -9.06 -1.79 11.08
C THR A 67 -10.20 -1.21 11.89
N ILE A 68 -10.72 -1.98 12.85
CA ILE A 68 -11.80 -1.51 13.74
C ILE A 68 -11.32 -0.38 14.66
N HIS A 69 -10.07 -0.45 15.15
CA HIS A 69 -9.49 0.58 16.00
C HIS A 69 -9.33 1.91 15.26
N TYR A 70 -8.77 1.90 14.06
CA TYR A 70 -8.54 3.11 13.26
C TYR A 70 -9.79 3.61 12.53
N GLY A 71 -10.79 2.76 12.32
CA GLY A 71 -12.06 3.16 11.70
C GLY A 71 -12.99 4.02 12.57
N ARG A 72 -12.72 4.15 13.88
CA ARG A 72 -13.66 4.79 14.85
C ARG A 72 -13.28 6.19 15.31
N PHE A 73 -12.22 6.79 14.78
CA PHE A 73 -11.82 8.15 15.17
C PHE A 73 -11.17 8.90 14.01
N ILE A 74 -11.31 10.22 14.02
CA ILE A 74 -10.83 11.10 12.96
C ILE A 74 -9.31 11.21 13.06
N TRP A 75 -8.63 10.73 12.02
CA TRP A 75 -7.20 10.88 11.87
C TRP A 75 -6.81 10.76 10.40
N GLN A 76 -5.86 11.58 9.96
CA GLN A 76 -5.50 11.73 8.55
C GLN A 76 -5.14 10.41 7.85
N GLN A 77 -4.33 9.55 8.48
CA GLN A 77 -3.97 8.23 7.96
C GLN A 77 -5.15 7.27 7.89
N ASN A 78 -6.13 7.38 8.79
CA ASN A 78 -7.25 6.44 8.81
C ASN A 78 -8.10 6.62 7.53
N MET A 79 -8.05 7.79 6.90
CA MET A 79 -8.79 8.10 5.68
C MET A 79 -8.23 7.42 4.42
N MET A 80 -7.02 6.84 4.48
CA MET A 80 -6.29 6.30 3.34
C MET A 80 -6.84 4.98 2.80
N SER A 81 -7.48 4.19 3.68
CA SER A 81 -7.85 2.79 3.42
C SER A 81 -8.53 2.53 2.06
N PRO A 82 -9.61 3.24 1.67
CA PRO A 82 -10.23 2.97 0.37
C PRO A 82 -9.34 3.36 -0.81
N PHE A 83 -8.53 4.43 -0.67
CA PHE A 83 -7.66 4.93 -1.72
C PHE A 83 -6.48 4.00 -1.99
N VAL A 84 -5.94 3.31 -0.98
CA VAL A 84 -4.90 2.28 -1.17
C VAL A 84 -5.43 1.12 -2.04
N VAL A 85 -6.65 0.65 -1.77
CA VAL A 85 -7.27 -0.43 -2.56
C VAL A 85 -7.57 0.01 -3.99
N LEU A 86 -8.08 1.23 -4.17
CA LEU A 86 -8.28 1.83 -5.50
C LEU A 86 -6.96 1.98 -6.25
N PHE A 87 -5.89 2.41 -5.57
CA PHE A 87 -4.56 2.51 -6.16
C PHE A 87 -4.10 1.14 -6.67
N MET A 88 -4.23 0.08 -5.87
CA MET A 88 -3.92 -1.29 -6.30
C MET A 88 -4.76 -1.76 -7.49
N PHE A 89 -6.05 -1.41 -7.53
CA PHE A 89 -6.91 -1.65 -8.70
C PHE A 89 -6.32 -1.05 -9.98
N THR A 90 -5.88 0.22 -9.92
CA THR A 90 -5.31 0.89 -11.10
C THR A 90 -4.00 0.25 -11.55
N LEU A 91 -3.13 -0.17 -10.62
CA LEU A 91 -1.91 -0.89 -10.99
C LEU A 91 -2.23 -2.22 -11.68
N PHE A 92 -3.23 -2.95 -11.16
CA PHE A 92 -3.69 -4.21 -11.76
C PHE A 92 -4.35 -4.01 -13.12
N TRP A 93 -5.04 -2.90 -13.38
CA TRP A 93 -5.53 -2.59 -14.72
C TRP A 93 -4.40 -2.51 -15.74
N GLY A 94 -3.27 -1.90 -15.37
CA GLY A 94 -2.10 -1.81 -16.24
C GLY A 94 -1.38 -3.15 -16.41
N VAL A 95 -1.05 -3.81 -15.30
CA VAL A 95 -0.17 -4.98 -15.28
C VAL A 95 -0.89 -6.28 -15.62
N VAL A 96 -2.09 -6.50 -15.03
CA VAL A 96 -2.84 -7.74 -15.17
C VAL A 96 -3.81 -7.66 -16.34
N ASP A 97 -4.69 -6.64 -16.35
CA ASP A 97 -5.71 -6.52 -17.41
C ASP A 97 -5.15 -5.97 -18.74
N ARG A 98 -3.89 -5.48 -18.75
CA ARG A 98 -3.25 -4.84 -19.92
C ARG A 98 -4.05 -3.69 -20.51
N ARG A 99 -4.82 -3.00 -19.68
CA ARG A 99 -5.64 -1.84 -20.04
C ARG A 99 -4.77 -0.60 -20.15
N ARG A 100 -5.09 0.28 -21.09
CA ARG A 100 -4.50 1.62 -21.21
C ARG A 100 -5.23 2.61 -20.30
N GLY A 101 -4.60 3.73 -19.95
CA GLY A 101 -5.26 4.76 -19.12
C GLY A 101 -5.27 4.49 -17.62
N TRP A 102 -4.48 3.51 -17.17
CA TRP A 102 -4.34 3.19 -15.76
C TRP A 102 -3.42 4.15 -14.99
N LEU A 103 -2.45 4.78 -15.69
CA LEU A 103 -1.39 5.57 -15.05
C LEU A 103 -1.90 6.86 -14.40
N ALA A 104 -2.74 7.63 -15.11
CA ALA A 104 -3.28 8.89 -14.60
C ALA A 104 -4.04 8.74 -13.26
N PRO A 105 -5.03 7.81 -13.14
CA PRO A 105 -5.69 7.60 -11.86
C PRO A 105 -4.75 6.99 -10.80
N ALA A 106 -3.77 6.16 -11.17
CA ALA A 106 -2.77 5.64 -10.23
C ALA A 106 -1.91 6.76 -9.61
N VAL A 107 -1.44 7.69 -10.44
CA VAL A 107 -0.63 8.82 -10.01
C VAL A 107 -1.45 9.82 -9.18
N LEU A 108 -2.70 10.09 -9.57
CA LEU A 108 -3.61 10.92 -8.78
C LEU A 108 -3.86 10.31 -7.38
N LEU A 109 -4.14 9.01 -7.32
CA LEU A 109 -4.36 8.31 -6.05
C LEU A 109 -3.11 8.29 -5.18
N LEU A 110 -1.92 8.05 -5.77
CA LEU A 110 -0.66 8.13 -5.04
C LEU A 110 -0.42 9.54 -4.48
N GLY A 111 -0.64 10.57 -5.29
CA GLY A 111 -0.52 11.96 -4.84
C GLY A 111 -1.46 12.26 -3.68
N LEU A 112 -2.75 11.88 -3.80
CA LEU A 112 -3.71 12.03 -2.70
C LEU A 112 -3.29 11.27 -1.43
N LEU A 113 -2.82 10.03 -1.57
CA LEU A 113 -2.34 9.22 -0.45
C LEU A 113 -1.18 9.88 0.29
N VAL A 114 -0.22 10.45 -0.45
CA VAL A 114 0.92 11.18 0.15
C VAL A 114 0.44 12.40 0.93
N GLN A 115 -0.56 13.14 0.42
CA GLN A 115 -1.16 14.25 1.17
C GLN A 115 -1.88 13.80 2.45
N LEU A 116 -2.43 12.59 2.48
CA LEU A 116 -3.06 12.03 3.68
C LEU A 116 -2.04 11.58 4.72
N HIS A 117 -0.93 10.97 4.26
CA HIS A 117 0.17 10.58 5.12
C HIS A 117 1.44 10.26 4.32
N GLU A 118 2.58 10.83 4.76
CA GLU A 118 3.88 10.71 4.11
C GLU A 118 4.39 9.26 3.96
N SER A 119 4.02 8.34 4.87
CA SER A 119 4.46 6.93 4.77
C SER A 119 3.99 6.24 3.48
N THR A 120 2.91 6.73 2.88
CA THR A 120 2.39 6.20 1.62
C THR A 120 3.25 6.57 0.41
N ALA A 121 4.24 7.47 0.56
CA ALA A 121 5.23 7.72 -0.48
C ALA A 121 5.95 6.43 -0.92
N LEU A 122 6.07 5.44 -0.04
CA LEU A 122 6.62 4.12 -0.36
C LEU A 122 5.82 3.36 -1.44
N LEU A 123 4.56 3.72 -1.67
CA LEU A 123 3.74 3.19 -2.77
C LEU A 123 4.24 3.63 -4.16
N VAL A 124 5.21 4.55 -4.24
CA VAL A 124 5.94 4.83 -5.48
C VAL A 124 6.65 3.57 -6.00
N VAL A 125 7.10 2.67 -5.12
CA VAL A 125 7.82 1.45 -5.54
C VAL A 125 6.93 0.49 -6.34
N PRO A 126 5.74 0.07 -5.87
CA PRO A 126 4.82 -0.71 -6.70
C PRO A 126 4.34 0.06 -7.94
N LEU A 127 4.22 1.39 -7.91
CA LEU A 127 3.93 2.18 -9.12
C LEU A 127 5.05 2.05 -10.17
N LEU A 128 6.31 2.22 -9.78
CA LEU A 128 7.45 2.10 -10.69
C LEU A 128 7.56 0.69 -11.28
N VAL A 129 7.28 -0.34 -10.47
CA VAL A 129 7.21 -1.73 -10.95
C VAL A 129 6.07 -1.89 -11.94
N ALA A 130 4.89 -1.35 -11.66
CA ALA A 130 3.77 -1.39 -12.59
C ALA A 130 4.11 -0.67 -13.92
N ILE A 131 4.78 0.48 -13.87
CA ILE A 131 5.27 1.19 -15.06
C ILE A 131 6.23 0.29 -15.86
N ALA A 132 7.17 -0.37 -15.18
CA ALA A 132 8.11 -1.27 -15.82
C ALA A 132 7.41 -2.48 -16.47
N LEU A 133 6.39 -3.07 -15.84
CA LEU A 133 5.69 -4.26 -16.35
C LEU A 133 4.64 -3.94 -17.42
N ALA A 134 4.03 -2.77 -17.35
CA ALA A 134 2.95 -2.31 -18.20
C ALA A 134 3.36 -1.15 -19.13
N ALA A 135 4.65 -0.94 -19.37
CA ALA A 135 5.16 0.17 -20.20
C ALA A 135 4.45 0.32 -21.56
N LYS A 136 4.09 -0.82 -22.18
CA LYS A 136 3.40 -0.85 -23.48
C LYS A 136 1.95 -0.32 -23.45
N THR A 137 1.34 -0.21 -22.28
CA THR A 137 -0.05 0.29 -22.13
C THR A 137 -0.09 1.77 -21.75
N ILE A 138 1.07 2.38 -21.47
CA ILE A 138 1.19 3.80 -21.13
C ILE A 138 1.15 4.65 -22.41
N ARG A 139 0.32 5.69 -22.42
CA ARG A 139 0.26 6.67 -23.51
C ARG A 139 0.80 8.02 -23.06
N ARG A 140 1.28 8.82 -24.02
CA ARG A 140 1.68 10.23 -23.78
C ARG A 140 0.57 11.05 -23.10
N ARG A 141 -0.68 10.83 -23.49
CA ARG A 141 -1.83 11.47 -22.84
C ARG A 141 -1.98 11.10 -21.36
N ASP A 142 -1.63 9.86 -20.99
CA ASP A 142 -1.74 9.42 -19.60
C ASP A 142 -0.66 10.13 -18.76
N LEU A 143 0.53 10.41 -19.31
CA LEU A 143 1.57 11.22 -18.67
C LEU A 143 1.13 12.69 -18.50
N ALA A 144 0.59 13.30 -19.55
CA ALA A 144 0.09 14.68 -19.48
C ALA A 144 -1.04 14.83 -18.45
N LEU A 145 -2.00 13.90 -18.46
CA LEU A 145 -3.08 13.87 -17.47
C LEU A 145 -2.53 13.65 -16.05
N SER A 146 -1.53 12.80 -15.87
CA SER A 146 -0.89 12.59 -14.56
C SER A 146 -0.28 13.90 -14.04
N ALA A 147 0.45 14.63 -14.90
CA ALA A 147 1.08 15.90 -14.53
C ALA A 147 0.03 16.98 -14.20
N ILE A 148 -1.02 17.10 -15.02
CA ILE A 148 -2.12 18.05 -14.78
C ILE A 148 -2.84 17.73 -13.47
N LEU A 149 -3.18 16.46 -13.24
CA LEU A 149 -3.89 16.04 -12.02
C LEU A 149 -3.05 16.28 -10.76
N LEU A 150 -1.75 15.93 -10.79
CA LEU A 150 -0.84 16.23 -9.68
C LEU A 150 -0.73 17.73 -9.43
N PHE A 151 -0.56 18.52 -10.50
CA PHE A 151 -0.51 19.97 -10.39
C PHE A 151 -1.77 20.52 -9.73
N ILE A 152 -2.96 20.08 -10.15
CA ILE A 152 -4.22 20.53 -9.55
C ILE A 152 -4.29 20.21 -8.05
N ILE A 153 -4.00 18.97 -7.64
CA ILE A 153 -4.13 18.59 -6.22
C ILE A 153 -3.03 19.18 -5.33
N TYR A 154 -1.86 19.51 -5.89
CA TYR A 154 -0.74 20.13 -5.15
C TYR A 154 -0.67 21.64 -5.34
N ALA A 155 -1.42 22.26 -6.24
CA ALA A 155 -1.37 23.70 -6.51
C ALA A 155 -1.45 24.57 -5.25
N PRO A 156 -2.34 24.31 -4.27
CA PRO A 156 -2.40 25.11 -3.05
C PRO A 156 -1.12 24.98 -2.20
N TYR A 157 -0.55 23.77 -2.11
CA TYR A 157 0.70 23.52 -1.40
C TYR A 157 1.90 24.14 -2.14
N LEU A 158 1.92 24.08 -3.47
CA LEU A 158 2.94 24.74 -4.29
C LEU A 158 2.89 26.26 -4.12
N LEU A 159 1.70 26.85 -4.06
CA LEU A 159 1.55 28.27 -3.77
C LEU A 159 2.09 28.61 -2.38
N TRP A 160 1.80 27.80 -1.37
CA TRP A 160 2.33 27.96 -0.03
C TRP A 160 3.87 27.88 -0.02
N GLU A 161 4.47 26.88 -0.67
CA GLU A 161 5.92 26.76 -0.82
C GLU A 161 6.54 27.97 -1.52
N ILE A 162 5.91 28.50 -2.58
CA ILE A 162 6.41 29.72 -3.24
C ILE A 162 6.38 30.92 -2.29
N HIS A 163 5.32 31.07 -1.48
CA HIS A 163 5.21 32.17 -0.52
C HIS A 163 6.19 32.04 0.64
N THR A 164 6.55 30.82 1.03
CA THR A 164 7.51 30.53 2.10
C THR A 164 8.95 30.40 1.59
N ASN A 165 9.21 30.66 0.31
CA ASN A 165 10.52 30.47 -0.33
C ASN A 165 11.05 29.03 -0.18
N PHE A 166 10.18 28.04 -0.40
CA PHE A 166 10.47 26.61 -0.37
C PHE A 166 10.98 26.12 1.00
N ALA A 167 10.44 26.67 2.08
CA ALA A 167 10.89 26.38 3.44
C ALA A 167 10.84 24.88 3.79
N ASP A 168 9.82 24.14 3.31
CA ASP A 168 9.71 22.72 3.60
C ASP A 168 10.70 21.90 2.79
N VAL A 169 10.91 22.24 1.51
CA VAL A 169 11.97 21.62 0.69
C VAL A 169 13.35 21.87 1.31
N HIS A 170 13.62 23.08 1.80
CA HIS A 170 14.87 23.38 2.51
C HIS A 170 15.00 22.56 3.79
N THR A 171 13.93 22.36 4.54
CA THR A 171 13.92 21.52 5.75
C THR A 171 14.16 20.05 5.42
N LEU A 172 13.60 19.55 4.32
CA LEU A 172 13.80 18.17 3.82
C LEU A 172 15.22 17.93 3.31
N LEU A 173 15.80 18.89 2.60
CA LEU A 173 17.13 18.80 2.01
C LEU A 173 18.24 19.22 2.98
N ALA A 174 17.90 19.85 4.10
CA ALA A 174 18.86 20.21 5.13
C ALA A 174 19.66 18.98 5.56
N PRO A 175 20.99 19.10 5.74
CA PRO A 175 21.82 17.97 6.13
C PRO A 175 21.22 17.27 7.36
N ALA A 176 20.98 15.96 7.21
CA ALA A 176 20.38 15.02 8.15
C ALA A 176 20.79 15.16 9.64
N LYS A 177 21.90 15.83 9.94
CA LYS A 177 22.43 16.06 11.28
C LYS A 177 21.55 16.93 12.19
N VAL A 178 20.61 17.71 11.64
CA VAL A 178 19.83 18.68 12.45
C VAL A 178 18.45 18.14 12.88
N HIS A 179 17.87 17.17 12.15
CA HIS A 179 16.47 16.74 12.36
C HIS A 179 16.26 15.22 12.52
N LEU A 180 17.19 14.39 12.05
CA LEU A 180 17.20 12.98 12.39
C LEU A 180 18.00 12.89 13.68
N SER A 181 17.45 12.27 14.73
CA SER A 181 18.18 12.15 15.98
C SER A 181 19.58 11.59 15.70
N ASN A 182 20.58 11.90 16.54
CA ASN A 182 21.93 11.34 16.46
C ASN A 182 21.98 9.79 16.52
N ASN A 183 20.84 9.11 16.40
CA ASN A 183 20.72 7.69 16.19
C ASN A 183 21.21 7.35 14.78
N HIS A 184 22.38 6.74 14.70
CA HIS A 184 22.79 5.99 13.53
C HIS A 184 21.68 5.01 13.11
N ALA A 185 21.48 4.81 11.81
CA ALA A 185 20.52 3.84 11.29
C ALA A 185 20.93 2.42 11.73
N ILE A 186 20.34 1.94 12.83
CA ILE A 186 20.55 0.60 13.36
C ILE A 186 19.43 -0.29 12.81
N ILE A 187 19.79 -1.50 12.37
CA ILE A 187 18.80 -2.51 11.99
C ILE A 187 17.99 -2.86 13.24
N SER A 188 16.69 -2.61 13.20
CA SER A 188 15.78 -2.80 14.34
C SER A 188 14.68 -3.82 14.01
N SER A 189 14.29 -4.63 15.01
CA SER A 189 13.14 -5.54 14.89
C SER A 189 11.79 -4.81 14.96
N GLN A 190 11.78 -3.52 15.31
CA GLN A 190 10.57 -2.77 15.62
C GLN A 190 9.53 -2.77 14.49
N ALA A 191 9.96 -2.67 13.23
CA ALA A 191 9.05 -2.77 12.09
C ALA A 191 8.37 -4.14 11.99
N ILE A 192 9.10 -5.23 12.30
CA ILE A 192 8.56 -6.60 12.34
C ILE A 192 7.60 -6.74 13.52
N ASP A 193 7.92 -6.14 14.68
CA ASP A 193 7.06 -6.20 15.85
C ASP A 193 5.74 -5.45 15.64
N PHE A 194 5.78 -4.29 15.00
CA PHE A 194 4.57 -3.57 14.58
C PHE A 194 3.78 -4.33 13.51
N TYR A 195 4.45 -5.00 12.58
CA TYR A 195 3.77 -5.84 11.60
C TYR A 195 3.04 -7.02 12.26
N ARG A 196 3.69 -7.67 13.23
CA ARG A 196 3.07 -8.74 14.04
C ARG A 196 1.93 -8.24 14.92
N LEU A 197 1.99 -6.97 15.35
CA LEU A 197 0.91 -6.34 16.09
C LEU A 197 -0.26 -5.99 15.16
N PHE A 198 0.01 -5.54 13.94
CA PHE A 198 -0.99 -5.27 12.91
C PHE A 198 -1.78 -6.53 12.54
N LEU A 199 -1.10 -7.68 12.43
CA LEU A 199 -1.73 -8.99 12.21
C LEU A 199 -2.40 -9.58 13.47
N SER A 200 -2.26 -8.92 14.63
CA SER A 200 -2.82 -9.42 15.88
C SER A 200 -4.35 -9.27 15.88
N PRO A 201 -5.10 -10.31 16.26
CA PRO A 201 -6.56 -10.25 16.35
C PRO A 201 -7.06 -9.44 17.56
N TYR A 202 -6.15 -8.94 18.40
CA TYR A 202 -6.44 -8.05 19.53
C TYR A 202 -5.32 -7.04 19.72
N GLY A 203 -5.68 -5.87 20.25
CA GLY A 203 -4.75 -4.82 20.63
C GLY A 203 -4.15 -5.07 22.03
N GLN A 204 -4.15 -4.04 22.88
CA GLN A 204 -3.71 -4.21 24.26
C GLN A 204 -4.67 -5.08 25.06
N GLN A 205 -4.13 -5.95 25.91
CA GLN A 205 -4.92 -6.79 26.80
C GLN A 205 -5.64 -5.90 27.84
N PRO A 206 -6.85 -6.27 28.28
CA PRO A 206 -7.52 -5.55 29.35
C PRO A 206 -6.67 -5.60 30.63
N THR A 207 -6.47 -4.47 31.27
CA THR A 207 -5.79 -4.38 32.57
C THR A 207 -6.68 -4.79 33.74
N ILE A 208 -7.98 -4.94 33.51
CA ILE A 208 -8.98 -5.31 34.51
C ILE A 208 -8.91 -6.84 34.74
N PRO A 209 -8.48 -7.32 35.92
CA PRO A 209 -8.25 -8.76 36.16
C PRO A 209 -9.50 -9.63 35.92
N GLY A 210 -10.68 -9.14 36.28
CA GLY A 210 -11.97 -9.83 36.14
C GLY A 210 -12.63 -9.76 34.75
N SER A 211 -11.95 -9.19 33.74
CA SER A 211 -12.55 -9.04 32.41
C SER A 211 -12.86 -10.39 31.77
N VAL A 212 -14.06 -10.54 31.18
CA VAL A 212 -14.45 -11.74 30.42
C VAL A 212 -13.47 -12.02 29.27
N ILE A 213 -12.90 -10.96 28.69
CA ILE A 213 -11.90 -11.06 27.62
C ILE A 213 -10.67 -11.88 28.07
N ASN A 214 -10.26 -11.79 29.35
CA ASN A 214 -9.12 -12.53 29.87
C ASN A 214 -9.31 -14.05 29.79
N LYS A 215 -10.56 -14.53 29.85
CA LYS A 215 -10.89 -15.96 29.67
C LYS A 215 -10.74 -16.42 28.21
N VAL A 216 -10.90 -15.51 27.26
CA VAL A 216 -10.88 -15.79 25.81
C VAL A 216 -9.50 -15.55 25.20
N ILE A 217 -8.67 -14.69 25.82
CA ILE A 217 -7.31 -14.35 25.37
C ILE A 217 -6.44 -15.58 25.03
N PRO A 218 -6.38 -16.67 25.83
CA PRO A 218 -5.53 -17.82 25.51
C PRO A 218 -5.91 -18.52 24.20
N TRP A 219 -7.17 -18.40 23.78
CA TRP A 219 -7.67 -18.95 22.52
C TRP A 219 -7.37 -18.00 21.36
N ILE A 220 -7.64 -16.71 21.55
CA ILE A 220 -7.40 -15.66 20.54
C ILE A 220 -5.90 -15.44 20.32
N SER A 221 -5.05 -15.64 21.32
CA SER A 221 -3.59 -15.52 21.18
C SER A 221 -3.01 -16.51 20.19
N ARG A 222 -3.60 -17.71 20.04
CA ARG A 222 -3.22 -18.68 19.01
C ARG A 222 -3.50 -18.17 17.60
N LEU A 223 -4.56 -17.38 17.42
CA LEU A 223 -4.89 -16.79 16.12
C LEU A 223 -3.80 -15.82 15.64
N ARG A 224 -3.06 -15.17 16.55
CA ARG A 224 -1.89 -14.33 16.18
C ARG A 224 -0.83 -15.13 15.43
N ALA A 225 -0.53 -16.35 15.89
CA ALA A 225 0.43 -17.23 15.20
C ALA A 225 -0.14 -17.75 13.88
N ILE A 226 -1.42 -18.12 13.84
CA ILE A 226 -2.10 -18.59 12.63
C ILE A 226 -2.08 -17.51 11.54
N MET A 227 -2.41 -16.25 11.87
CA MET A 227 -2.38 -15.13 10.92
C MET A 227 -0.98 -14.91 10.33
N LEU A 228 0.07 -14.97 11.18
CA LEU A 228 1.45 -14.86 10.70
C LEU A 228 1.80 -16.02 9.76
N LEU A 229 1.43 -17.26 10.10
CA LEU A 229 1.66 -18.42 9.24
C LEU A 229 0.91 -18.30 7.91
N LEU A 230 -0.34 -17.83 7.90
CA LEU A 230 -1.11 -17.61 6.67
C LEU A 230 -0.42 -16.59 5.76
N VAL A 231 0.09 -15.49 6.30
CA VAL A 231 0.85 -14.49 5.54
C VAL A 231 2.13 -15.10 4.97
N LEU A 232 2.90 -15.84 5.77
CA LEU A 232 4.15 -16.48 5.32
C LEU A 232 3.89 -17.55 4.25
N CYS A 233 2.89 -18.40 4.43
CA CYS A 233 2.47 -19.41 3.45
C CYS A 233 1.96 -18.74 2.16
N GLY A 234 1.21 -17.65 2.28
CA GLY A 234 0.75 -16.86 1.12
C GLY A 234 1.91 -16.25 0.34
N ALA A 235 2.87 -15.63 1.03
CA ALA A 235 4.07 -15.09 0.43
C ALA A 235 4.93 -16.18 -0.24
N ALA A 236 5.15 -17.31 0.43
CA ALA A 236 5.87 -18.45 -0.12
C ALA A 236 5.16 -19.00 -1.38
N THR A 237 3.84 -19.14 -1.35
CA THR A 237 3.04 -19.56 -2.51
C THR A 237 3.18 -18.59 -3.66
N ALA A 238 3.10 -17.28 -3.40
CA ALA A 238 3.28 -16.25 -4.42
C ALA A 238 4.69 -16.31 -5.04
N ILE A 239 5.73 -16.46 -4.22
CA ILE A 239 7.12 -16.61 -4.69
C ILE A 239 7.27 -17.88 -5.53
N LEU A 240 6.75 -19.02 -5.09
CA LEU A 240 6.80 -20.27 -5.85
C LEU A 240 6.08 -20.14 -7.20
N LEU A 241 4.92 -19.48 -7.24
CA LEU A 241 4.20 -19.22 -8.49
C LEU A 241 4.94 -18.25 -9.42
N LEU A 242 5.70 -17.29 -8.88
CA LEU A 242 6.56 -16.40 -9.67
C LEU A 242 7.77 -17.13 -10.28
N LEU A 243 8.31 -18.11 -9.56
CA LEU A 243 9.46 -18.91 -10.00
C LEU A 243 9.08 -20.03 -10.98
N ARG A 244 7.79 -20.36 -11.12
CA ARG A 244 7.35 -21.39 -12.08
C ARG A 244 7.67 -20.95 -13.51
N PRO A 245 8.37 -21.78 -14.30
CA PRO A 245 8.61 -21.47 -15.69
C PRO A 245 7.27 -21.39 -16.44
N PRO A 246 7.12 -20.44 -17.38
CA PRO A 246 5.93 -20.37 -18.21
C PRO A 246 5.77 -21.70 -18.95
N ALA A 247 4.53 -22.20 -19.02
CA ALA A 247 4.23 -23.46 -19.69
C ALA A 247 4.87 -23.46 -21.08
N ARG A 248 5.83 -24.36 -21.31
CA ARG A 248 6.48 -24.53 -22.62
C ARG A 248 5.39 -24.92 -23.62
N GLY A 249 5.06 -24.00 -24.52
CA GLY A 249 4.45 -24.38 -25.79
C GLY A 249 5.37 -25.38 -26.48
N THR A 250 4.81 -26.52 -26.84
CA THR A 250 5.45 -27.64 -27.53
C THR A 250 5.92 -27.24 -28.93
N VAL A 251 7.08 -26.58 -29.05
CA VAL A 251 7.87 -26.58 -30.30
C VAL A 251 9.35 -26.61 -29.92
N LYS A 252 10.01 -27.73 -30.21
CA LYS A 252 11.41 -28.00 -29.90
C LYS A 252 12.16 -28.10 -31.24
N ASN A 253 12.79 -27.03 -31.69
CA ASN A 253 13.81 -27.11 -32.74
C ASN A 253 15.19 -27.13 -32.08
N LYS A 254 16.02 -28.11 -32.47
CA LYS A 254 17.33 -28.41 -31.88
C LYS A 254 18.41 -27.34 -32.16
N GLU A 255 18.17 -26.41 -33.10
CA GLU A 255 19.14 -25.38 -33.49
C GLU A 255 19.16 -24.16 -32.54
N ASP A 256 18.16 -24.01 -31.66
CA ASP A 256 18.05 -22.88 -30.73
C ASP A 256 18.87 -23.05 -29.43
N GLU A 257 19.50 -24.21 -29.19
CA GLU A 257 20.12 -24.54 -27.90
C GLU A 257 21.47 -23.82 -27.65
N GLU A 258 22.24 -23.49 -28.69
CA GLU A 258 23.54 -22.80 -28.53
C GLU A 258 23.42 -21.27 -28.44
N SER A 259 22.42 -20.67 -29.08
CA SER A 259 22.11 -19.22 -28.92
C SER A 259 21.37 -18.91 -27.61
N SER A 260 20.82 -19.94 -26.95
CA SER A 260 19.99 -19.89 -25.74
C SER A 260 20.72 -19.36 -24.49
N ARG A 261 22.02 -19.57 -24.36
CA ARG A 261 22.78 -19.24 -23.13
C ARG A 261 23.02 -17.74 -22.93
N ARG A 262 23.21 -16.96 -24.00
CA ARG A 262 23.47 -15.50 -23.91
C ARG A 262 22.20 -14.64 -23.81
N GLY A 263 21.02 -15.20 -24.12
CA GLY A 263 19.74 -14.49 -24.09
C GLY A 263 18.88 -14.70 -22.84
N GLY A 264 19.36 -15.48 -21.86
CA GLY A 264 18.54 -16.01 -20.76
C GLY A 264 17.75 -14.96 -19.97
N ILE A 265 18.41 -13.88 -19.52
CA ILE A 265 17.77 -12.83 -18.71
C ILE A 265 16.75 -12.04 -19.53
N ARG A 266 17.09 -11.67 -20.77
CA ARG A 266 16.19 -10.92 -21.66
C ARG A 266 14.96 -11.76 -22.01
N ARG A 267 15.15 -13.05 -22.32
CA ARG A 267 14.08 -14.01 -22.63
C ARG A 267 13.21 -14.28 -21.39
N TRP A 268 13.82 -14.45 -20.22
CA TRP A 268 13.11 -14.58 -18.95
C TRP A 268 12.25 -13.35 -18.68
N TRP A 269 12.82 -12.14 -18.84
CA TRP A 269 12.10 -10.88 -18.63
C TRP A 269 10.94 -10.69 -19.61
N THR A 270 11.13 -11.01 -20.89
CA THR A 270 10.04 -10.96 -21.89
C THR A 270 8.94 -11.96 -21.57
N ASN A 271 9.30 -13.16 -21.13
CA ASN A 271 8.34 -14.20 -20.76
C ASN A 271 7.58 -13.84 -19.47
N PHE A 272 8.28 -13.29 -18.48
CA PHE A 272 7.67 -12.79 -17.23
C PHE A 272 6.67 -11.68 -17.52
N ARG A 273 7.05 -10.71 -18.37
CA ARG A 273 6.13 -9.68 -18.86
C ARG A 273 4.97 -10.25 -19.68
N ALA A 274 5.05 -11.47 -20.19
CA ALA A 274 3.95 -12.12 -20.91
C ALA A 274 2.97 -12.86 -19.99
N THR A 275 3.25 -13.00 -18.68
CA THR A 275 2.37 -13.66 -17.71
C THR A 275 1.71 -12.64 -16.77
N PRO A 276 0.46 -12.20 -17.03
CA PRO A 276 -0.17 -11.13 -16.26
C PRO A 276 -0.39 -11.48 -14.78
N ALA A 277 -0.74 -12.73 -14.48
CA ALA A 277 -0.95 -13.20 -13.11
C ALA A 277 0.33 -13.10 -12.24
N ALA A 278 1.50 -13.37 -12.84
CA ALA A 278 2.79 -13.22 -12.17
C ALA A 278 3.06 -11.75 -11.83
N GLY A 279 2.76 -10.83 -12.75
CA GLY A 279 2.87 -9.39 -12.48
C GLY A 279 2.00 -8.92 -11.31
N GLY A 280 0.78 -9.41 -11.20
CA GLY A 280 -0.12 -9.12 -10.06
C GLY A 280 0.45 -9.61 -8.72
N LEU A 281 0.94 -10.85 -8.66
CA LEU A 281 1.57 -11.39 -7.45
C LEU A 281 2.83 -10.60 -7.05
N LEU A 282 3.64 -10.21 -8.02
CA LEU A 282 4.82 -9.39 -7.77
C LEU A 282 4.45 -8.03 -7.16
N LEU A 283 3.40 -7.37 -7.67
CA LEU A 283 2.93 -6.11 -7.09
C LEU A 283 2.49 -6.28 -5.63
N LEU A 284 1.73 -7.33 -5.30
CA LEU A 284 1.28 -7.59 -3.93
C LEU A 284 2.46 -7.89 -2.99
N LEU A 285 3.45 -8.68 -3.44
CA LEU A 285 4.65 -8.95 -2.66
C LEU A 285 5.48 -7.69 -2.42
N ILE A 286 5.66 -6.86 -3.44
CA ILE A 286 6.39 -5.60 -3.32
C ILE A 286 5.68 -4.65 -2.35
N TRP A 287 4.37 -4.50 -2.48
CA TRP A 287 3.56 -3.72 -1.55
C TRP A 287 3.70 -4.20 -0.11
N GLN A 288 3.76 -5.52 0.11
CA GLN A 288 3.86 -6.10 1.45
C GLN A 288 5.27 -6.03 2.06
N ILE A 289 6.31 -6.23 1.25
CA ILE A 289 7.70 -6.42 1.73
C ILE A 289 8.47 -5.10 1.79
N VAL A 290 8.32 -4.23 0.79
CA VAL A 290 9.14 -3.01 0.70
C VAL A 290 8.97 -2.09 1.91
N PRO A 291 7.75 -1.80 2.40
CA PRO A 291 7.58 -1.00 3.61
C PRO A 291 8.30 -1.60 4.82
N LEU A 292 8.23 -2.93 5.00
CA LEU A 292 8.92 -3.61 6.10
C LEU A 292 10.45 -3.51 5.98
N LEU A 293 11.00 -3.67 4.78
CA LEU A 293 12.43 -3.55 4.55
C LEU A 293 12.93 -2.13 4.78
N VAL A 294 12.22 -1.12 4.26
CA VAL A 294 12.62 0.28 4.43
C VAL A 294 12.52 0.70 5.90
N LEU A 295 11.45 0.31 6.60
CA LEU A 295 11.27 0.65 8.00
C LEU A 295 12.13 -0.20 8.95
N SER A 296 12.78 -1.27 8.49
CA SER A 296 13.72 -2.06 9.31
C SER A 296 15.04 -1.33 9.62
N ARG A 297 15.32 -0.22 8.92
CA ARG A 297 16.45 0.68 9.16
C ARG A 297 15.94 2.08 9.53
N PRO A 298 15.28 2.23 10.68
CA PRO A 298 14.68 3.50 11.04
C PRO A 298 15.74 4.58 11.28
N THR A 299 15.56 5.70 10.61
CA THR A 299 16.26 6.98 10.88
C THR A 299 15.42 7.91 11.76
N ILE A 300 14.16 7.55 12.00
CA ILE A 300 13.17 8.26 12.82
C ILE A 300 12.50 7.28 13.79
N ILE A 301 11.87 7.80 14.85
CA ILE A 301 11.06 6.98 15.76
C ILE A 301 9.90 6.37 14.97
N LEU A 302 9.88 5.05 14.82
CA LEU A 302 8.79 4.37 14.15
C LEU A 302 7.54 4.39 15.02
N GLN A 303 6.40 4.55 14.36
CA GLN A 303 5.10 4.46 14.98
C GLN A 303 4.29 3.29 14.39
N PRO A 304 3.41 2.63 15.17
CA PRO A 304 2.62 1.49 14.69
C PRO A 304 1.78 1.81 13.45
N HIS A 305 1.34 3.06 13.30
CA HIS A 305 0.47 3.48 12.21
C HIS A 305 1.17 3.65 10.86
N TYR A 306 2.50 3.52 10.79
CA TYR A 306 3.24 3.58 9.52
C TYR A 306 3.07 2.32 8.67
N LEU A 307 2.49 1.25 9.23
CA LEU A 307 2.23 -0.04 8.56
C LEU A 307 0.75 -0.24 8.19
N ILE A 308 -0.10 0.76 8.39
CA ILE A 308 -1.55 0.72 8.07
C ILE A 308 -1.77 1.08 6.61
#